data_AF-A0AAR5P0K7-F1
#
_entry.id   AF-A0AAR5P0K7-F1
#
_cell.length_a   1.000
_cell.length_b   1.000
_cell.length_c   1.000
_cell.angle_alpha   90.00
_cell.angle_beta   90.00
_cell.angle_gamma   90.00
#
_symmetry.space_group_name_H-M   'P 1'
#
loop_
_entity.id
_entity.type
_entity.pdbx_description
1 polymer ?
#
loop_
_entity_poly.entity_id
_entity_poly.type
_entity_poly.pdbx_seq_one_letter_code
_entity_poly.pdbx_strand_id
1 'polypeptide(L)'
;MDRNCVSTCPPRSYSEQGECKPCHEACETCTGPDQKSCLACAPGHVRVVDLDICLQQCPEGYFEHFADRTCIPCQPNCAGCQDRPDHCTSCDHHLLLYQNKCLASCPTNTFETDDYRCAPCHESCETCTGSNSSQCIRCPSGRFWYEGRCIGECPAHHFADYNQRECIECPPGCSECNASTCISCLDDWKVNIKGRCQTQTSDKCDVGE
;
A
#
# COMPACT_ATOMS: atom_id res chain seq x y z
N MET A 1 9.70 37.86 50.14
CA MET A 1 10.61 36.70 50.00
C MET A 1 10.66 36.00 51.34
N ASP A 2 9.70 35.12 51.62
CA ASP A 2 9.61 34.39 52.88
C ASP A 2 10.67 33.29 52.92
N ARG A 3 11.73 33.48 53.72
CA ARG A 3 12.76 32.47 53.99
C ARG A 3 12.26 31.48 55.04
N ASN A 4 11.29 30.66 54.66
CA ASN A 4 10.89 29.50 55.46
C ASN A 4 11.72 28.28 55.00
N CYS A 5 12.50 27.71 55.91
CA CYS A 5 13.21 26.46 55.66
C CYS A 5 12.20 25.31 55.58
N VAL A 6 12.15 24.64 54.42
CA VAL A 6 11.31 23.46 54.19
C VAL A 6 12.19 22.23 54.06
N SER A 7 11.73 21.08 54.58
CA SER A 7 12.46 19.80 54.49
C SER A 7 12.40 19.19 53.09
N THR A 8 11.41 19.59 52.30
CA THR A 8 11.19 19.16 50.92
C THR A 8 10.80 20.37 50.10
N CYS A 9 11.38 20.50 48.91
CA CYS A 9 11.02 21.58 48.00
C CYS A 9 9.54 21.49 47.57
N PRO A 10 8.84 22.63 47.42
CA PRO A 10 7.45 22.63 46.96
C PRO A 10 7.31 22.03 45.55
N PRO A 11 6.09 21.64 45.13
CA PRO A 11 5.83 21.19 43.76
C PRO A 11 6.40 22.17 42.73
N ARG A 12 6.81 21.64 41.56
CA ARG A 12 7.49 22.37 40.49
C ARG A 12 8.87 22.94 40.86
N SER A 13 9.50 22.42 41.92
CA SER A 13 10.88 22.73 42.26
C SER A 13 11.67 21.51 42.75
N TYR A 14 12.99 21.56 42.60
CA TYR A 14 13.94 20.53 43.06
C TYR A 14 15.00 21.15 43.98
N SER A 15 15.63 20.33 44.83
CA SER A 15 16.68 20.79 45.73
C SER A 15 18.04 20.78 45.03
N GLU A 16 18.71 21.92 45.01
CA GLU A 16 20.08 22.07 44.55
C GLU A 16 20.86 22.87 45.59
N GLN A 17 21.88 22.26 46.20
CA GLN A 17 22.71 22.88 47.25
C GLN A 17 21.90 23.45 48.44
N GLY A 18 20.75 22.86 48.77
CA GLY A 18 19.88 23.31 49.86
C GLY A 18 18.94 24.45 49.49
N GLU A 19 18.95 24.90 48.23
CA GLU A 19 17.99 25.86 47.68
C GLU A 19 16.98 25.14 46.78
N CYS A 20 15.75 25.62 46.75
CA CYS A 20 14.72 25.11 45.85
C CYS A 20 14.77 25.88 44.53
N LYS A 21 15.11 25.18 43.45
CA LYS A 21 15.17 25.72 42.09
C LYS A 21 14.00 25.21 41.25
N PRO A 22 13.47 26.01 40.32
CA PRO A 22 12.31 25.61 39.53
C PRO A 22 12.63 24.42 38.61
N CYS A 23 11.65 23.55 38.42
CA CYS A 23 11.67 22.53 37.36
C CYS A 23 11.51 23.15 35.97
N HIS A 24 11.75 22.35 34.93
CA HIS A 24 11.25 22.65 33.59
C HIS A 24 9.74 22.95 33.61
N GLU A 25 9.26 23.86 32.77
CA GLU A 25 7.86 24.31 32.78
C GLU A 25 6.83 23.21 32.51
N ALA A 26 7.24 22.17 31.78
CA ALA A 26 6.44 21.00 31.46
C ALA A 26 6.34 19.98 32.61
N CYS A 27 7.02 20.21 33.73
CA CYS A 27 7.12 19.27 34.85
C CYS A 27 6.35 19.72 36.08
N GLU A 28 5.66 18.75 36.69
CA GLU A 28 5.04 18.90 38.02
C GLU A 28 6.05 18.59 39.13
N THR A 29 6.83 17.52 38.94
CA THR A 29 7.92 17.12 39.85
C THR A 29 9.15 16.74 39.05
N CYS A 30 10.34 17.09 39.55
CA CYS A 30 11.60 16.85 38.86
C CYS A 30 12.75 16.58 39.84
N THR A 31 13.84 16.01 39.33
CA THR A 31 15.12 15.87 40.04
C THR A 31 16.18 16.86 39.57
N GLY A 32 15.84 17.71 38.60
CA GLY A 32 16.75 18.62 37.94
C GLY A 32 16.01 19.61 37.03
N PRO A 33 16.72 20.57 36.43
CA PRO A 33 16.10 21.66 35.68
C PRO A 33 15.64 21.23 34.28
N ASP A 34 16.20 20.16 33.72
CA ASP A 34 15.97 19.74 32.35
C ASP A 34 14.69 18.91 32.17
N GLN A 35 14.15 18.90 30.94
CA GLN A 35 12.96 18.13 30.57
C GLN A 35 13.11 16.61 30.79
N LYS A 36 14.35 16.08 30.72
CA LYS A 36 14.68 14.68 31.00
C LYS A 36 14.81 14.36 32.50
N SER A 37 14.81 15.39 33.35
CA SER A 37 14.80 15.22 34.81
C SER A 37 13.39 15.22 35.38
N CYS A 38 12.37 15.11 34.52
CA CYS A 38 10.97 15.14 34.90
C CYS A 38 10.56 13.79 35.49
N LEU A 39 10.02 13.80 36.71
CA LEU A 39 9.42 12.60 37.31
C LEU A 39 7.92 12.51 37.01
N ALA A 40 7.25 13.66 36.86
CA ALA A 40 5.83 13.73 36.51
C ALA A 40 5.56 14.97 35.66
N CYS A 41 4.74 14.81 34.63
CA CYS A 41 4.34 15.89 33.75
C CYS A 41 3.33 16.83 34.43
N ALA A 42 3.46 18.12 34.14
CA ALA A 42 2.49 19.13 34.57
C ALA A 42 1.10 18.86 33.95
N PRO A 43 0.00 19.34 34.56
CA PRO A 43 -1.33 19.22 33.98
C PRO A 43 -1.38 19.70 32.51
N GLY A 44 -2.09 18.96 31.67
CA GLY A 44 -2.17 19.21 30.22
C GLY A 44 -0.96 18.73 29.41
N HIS A 45 0.06 18.15 30.05
CA HIS A 45 1.19 17.52 29.34
C HIS A 45 1.08 15.99 29.37
N VAL A 46 1.61 15.37 28.33
CA VAL A 46 1.72 13.92 28.11
C VAL A 46 3.20 13.52 28.08
N ARG A 47 3.52 12.32 28.59
CA ARG A 47 4.91 11.82 28.65
C ARG A 47 5.26 11.01 27.40
N VAL A 48 6.32 11.39 26.71
CA VAL A 48 6.90 10.57 25.63
C VAL A 48 7.78 9.50 26.25
N VAL A 49 7.36 8.24 26.13
CA VAL A 49 7.83 7.15 27.01
C VAL A 49 9.32 6.81 26.88
N ASP A 50 9.87 6.92 25.68
CA ASP A 50 11.24 6.54 25.31
C ASP A 50 12.22 7.72 25.36
N LEU A 51 11.74 8.94 25.12
CA LEU A 51 12.52 10.17 25.25
C LEU A 51 12.55 10.71 26.69
N ASP A 52 11.61 10.26 27.52
CA ASP A 52 11.38 10.69 28.90
C ASP A 52 11.20 12.21 29.04
N ILE A 53 10.37 12.78 28.16
CA ILE A 53 10.03 14.21 28.13
C ILE A 53 8.52 14.42 28.20
N CYS A 54 8.11 15.59 28.70
CA CYS A 54 6.71 15.99 28.77
C CYS A 54 6.39 17.03 27.69
N LEU A 55 5.38 16.76 26.86
CA LEU A 55 4.92 17.65 25.78
C LEU A 55 3.42 17.91 25.90
N GLN A 56 2.91 18.96 25.27
CA GLN A 56 1.47 19.23 25.21
C GLN A 56 0.72 18.27 24.26
N GLN A 57 1.40 17.76 23.24
CA GLN A 57 0.86 16.86 22.24
C GLN A 57 1.92 15.83 21.85
N CYS A 58 1.49 14.63 21.50
CA CYS A 58 2.39 13.61 20.98
C CYS A 58 3.00 14.05 19.64
N PRO A 59 4.31 13.86 19.45
CA PRO A 59 4.96 14.15 18.18
C PRO A 59 4.53 13.14 17.09
N GLU A 60 4.85 13.44 15.83
CA GLU A 60 4.65 12.48 14.73
C GLU A 60 5.40 11.17 15.00
N GLY A 61 4.84 10.05 14.55
CA GLY A 61 5.34 8.71 14.87
C GLY A 61 4.95 8.20 16.27
N TYR A 62 4.07 8.90 16.99
CA TYR A 62 3.53 8.48 18.28
C TYR A 62 2.02 8.60 18.30
N PHE A 63 1.36 7.75 19.08
CA PHE A 63 -0.05 7.93 19.42
C PHE A 63 -0.21 8.18 20.93
N GLU A 64 -1.27 8.89 21.28
CA GLU A 64 -1.60 9.18 22.68
C GLU A 64 -2.38 8.02 23.30
N HIS A 65 -1.85 7.46 24.38
CA HIS A 65 -2.55 6.52 25.23
C HIS A 65 -3.21 7.28 26.39
N PHE A 66 -4.49 7.64 26.20
CA PHE A 66 -5.23 8.51 27.13
C PHE A 66 -5.32 7.98 28.57
N ALA A 67 -5.33 6.65 28.76
CA ALA A 67 -5.44 6.07 30.10
C ALA A 67 -4.21 6.39 30.97
N ASP A 68 -3.03 6.41 30.38
CA ASP A 68 -1.76 6.67 31.08
C ASP A 68 -1.22 8.10 30.82
N ARG A 69 -1.85 8.85 29.92
CA ARG A 69 -1.36 10.16 29.41
C ARG A 69 0.08 10.07 28.90
N THR A 70 0.33 9.05 28.08
CA THR A 70 1.64 8.78 27.49
C THR A 70 1.59 8.77 25.98
N CYS A 71 2.64 9.25 25.34
CA CYS A 71 2.87 9.07 23.92
C CYS A 71 3.69 7.81 23.70
N ILE A 72 3.13 6.85 22.98
CA ILE A 72 3.75 5.56 22.69
C ILE A 72 4.18 5.57 21.21
N PRO A 73 5.43 5.20 20.90
CA PRO A 73 5.91 5.18 19.52
C PRO A 73 5.13 4.16 18.69
N CYS A 74 4.92 4.50 17.43
CA CYS A 74 4.38 3.59 16.44
C CYS A 74 5.38 2.45 16.15
N GLN A 75 4.87 1.35 15.61
CA GLN A 75 5.73 0.28 15.12
C GLN A 75 6.59 0.73 13.94
N PRO A 76 7.71 0.04 13.67
CA PRO A 76 8.54 0.33 12.51
C PRO A 76 7.73 0.37 11.21
N ASN A 77 8.15 1.25 10.30
CA ASN A 77 7.52 1.51 9.00
C ASN A 77 6.25 2.36 9.03
N CYS A 78 5.78 2.75 10.21
CA CYS A 78 4.58 3.56 10.37
C CYS A 78 4.95 4.98 10.74
N ALA A 79 4.72 5.91 9.80
CA ALA A 79 4.88 7.34 10.02
C ALA A 79 3.86 7.87 11.04
N GLY A 80 2.70 7.21 11.13
CA GLY A 80 1.64 7.51 12.08
C GLY A 80 0.85 6.27 12.43
N CYS A 81 0.29 6.25 13.63
CA CYS A 81 -0.55 5.18 14.13
C CYS A 81 -1.64 5.72 15.06
N GLN A 82 -2.68 4.92 15.28
CA GLN A 82 -3.82 5.28 16.10
C GLN A 82 -4.25 4.11 16.97
N ASP A 83 -4.63 4.39 18.23
CA ASP A 83 -5.07 3.45 19.27
C ASP A 83 -4.03 2.40 19.73
N ARG A 84 -3.14 1.95 18.85
CA ARG A 84 -2.16 0.91 19.10
C ARG A 84 -0.91 1.12 18.22
N PRO A 85 0.30 0.73 18.65
CA PRO A 85 1.52 0.95 17.86
C PRO A 85 1.49 0.35 16.44
N ASP A 86 0.81 -0.77 16.25
CA ASP A 86 0.71 -1.53 14.98
C ASP A 86 -0.53 -1.17 14.14
N HIS A 87 -1.32 -0.19 14.56
CA HIS A 87 -2.45 0.32 13.79
C HIS A 87 -2.04 1.58 13.04
N CYS A 88 -1.39 1.37 11.90
CA CYS A 88 -0.79 2.44 11.14
C CYS A 88 -1.84 3.22 10.36
N THR A 89 -1.75 4.54 10.40
CA THR A 89 -2.63 5.47 9.67
C THR A 89 -1.92 6.07 8.45
N SER A 90 -0.60 6.06 8.48
CA SER A 90 0.30 6.43 7.38
C SER A 90 1.59 5.61 7.47
N CYS A 91 2.28 5.49 6.35
CA CYS A 91 3.49 4.69 6.23
C CYS A 91 4.72 5.55 5.98
N ASP A 92 5.85 5.10 6.49
CA ASP A 92 7.14 5.69 6.15
C ASP A 92 7.47 5.40 4.69
N HIS A 93 8.04 6.39 4.00
CA HIS A 93 8.72 6.28 2.69
C HIS A 93 8.19 5.22 1.70
N HIS A 94 7.45 5.60 0.66
CA HIS A 94 7.06 4.72 -0.47
C HIS A 94 6.39 3.38 -0.09
N LEU A 95 6.13 3.10 1.18
CA LEU A 95 5.39 1.94 1.62
C LEU A 95 3.89 2.20 1.47
N LEU A 96 3.17 1.12 1.24
CA LEU A 96 1.76 1.15 0.90
C LEU A 96 0.92 0.76 2.10
N LEU A 97 -0.07 1.58 2.42
CA LEU A 97 -0.98 1.31 3.52
C LEU A 97 -2.07 0.32 3.09
N TYR A 98 -2.18 -0.78 3.82
CA TYR A 98 -3.22 -1.78 3.66
C TYR A 98 -3.64 -2.36 5.02
N GLN A 99 -4.93 -2.28 5.35
CA GLN A 99 -5.49 -2.82 6.61
C GLN A 99 -4.67 -2.42 7.86
N ASN A 100 -4.37 -1.12 8.00
CA ASN A 100 -3.56 -0.54 9.08
C ASN A 100 -2.11 -1.03 9.15
N LYS A 101 -1.59 -1.63 8.07
CA LYS A 101 -0.20 -2.09 7.97
C LYS A 101 0.50 -1.47 6.77
N CYS A 102 1.79 -1.27 6.91
CA CYS A 102 2.65 -0.76 5.85
C CYS A 102 3.37 -1.90 5.15
N LEU A 103 3.18 -2.02 3.85
CA LEU A 103 3.69 -3.11 3.01
C LEU A 103 4.56 -2.56 1.88
N ALA A 104 5.53 -3.36 1.43
CA ALA A 104 6.39 -3.00 0.30
C ALA A 104 5.69 -3.13 -1.07
N SER A 105 4.62 -3.92 -1.12
CA SER A 105 3.79 -4.09 -2.32
C SER A 105 2.37 -4.47 -1.93
N CYS A 106 1.41 -4.11 -2.78
CA CYS A 106 0.02 -4.48 -2.57
C CYS A 106 -0.20 -5.99 -2.72
N PRO A 107 -1.00 -6.61 -1.83
CA PRO A 107 -1.31 -8.03 -1.92
C PRO A 107 -2.13 -8.35 -3.19
N THR A 108 -2.24 -9.63 -3.52
CA THR A 108 -3.10 -10.12 -4.62
C THR A 108 -4.54 -9.63 -4.47
N ASN A 109 -5.22 -9.41 -5.60
CA ASN A 109 -6.55 -8.79 -5.71
C ASN A 109 -6.61 -7.32 -5.28
N THR A 110 -5.47 -6.65 -5.13
CA THR A 110 -5.40 -5.20 -4.89
C THR A 110 -4.41 -4.54 -5.83
N PHE A 111 -4.52 -3.22 -5.97
CA PHE A 111 -3.61 -2.39 -6.75
C PHE A 111 -3.19 -1.16 -5.95
N GLU A 112 -2.04 -0.59 -6.33
CA GLU A 112 -1.50 0.63 -5.75
C GLU A 112 -2.23 1.87 -6.29
N THR A 113 -2.68 2.73 -5.38
CA THR A 113 -3.25 4.04 -5.71
C THR A 113 -2.21 5.13 -5.61
N ASP A 114 -2.43 6.27 -6.28
CA ASP A 114 -1.55 7.45 -6.22
C ASP A 114 -1.27 7.97 -4.80
N ASP A 115 -2.19 7.74 -3.85
CA ASP A 115 -2.05 8.11 -2.44
C ASP A 115 -1.27 7.08 -1.58
N TYR A 116 -0.48 6.20 -2.19
CA TYR A 116 0.29 5.13 -1.52
C TYR A 116 -0.56 4.20 -0.65
N ARG A 117 -1.70 3.76 -1.18
CA ARG A 117 -2.63 2.82 -0.53
C ARG A 117 -2.91 1.64 -1.45
N CYS A 118 -3.33 0.54 -0.86
CA CYS A 118 -3.81 -0.61 -1.61
C CYS A 118 -5.33 -0.61 -1.67
N ALA A 119 -5.88 -0.50 -2.88
CA ALA A 119 -7.31 -0.57 -3.15
C ALA A 119 -7.68 -1.91 -3.82
N PRO A 120 -8.88 -2.44 -3.58
CA PRO A 120 -9.30 -3.71 -4.17
C PRO A 120 -9.50 -3.59 -5.69
N CYS A 121 -9.13 -4.65 -6.42
CA CYS A 121 -9.50 -4.83 -7.81
C CYS A 121 -11.01 -5.01 -7.98
N HIS A 122 -11.50 -4.88 -9.21
CA HIS A 122 -12.83 -5.35 -9.55
C HIS A 122 -12.95 -6.86 -9.30
N GLU A 123 -14.13 -7.34 -8.88
CA GLU A 123 -14.38 -8.75 -8.56
C GLU A 123 -14.12 -9.73 -9.71
N SER A 124 -14.10 -9.23 -10.94
CA SER A 124 -13.81 -10.02 -12.15
C SER A 124 -12.32 -10.25 -12.40
N CYS A 125 -11.43 -9.59 -11.66
CA CYS A 125 -9.97 -9.64 -11.86
C CYS A 125 -9.27 -10.39 -10.71
N GLU A 126 -8.18 -11.10 -11.02
CA GLU A 126 -7.24 -11.67 -10.02
C GLU A 126 -6.15 -10.64 -9.65
N THR A 127 -5.64 -9.93 -10.65
CA THR A 127 -4.77 -8.77 -10.49
C THR A 127 -5.19 -7.66 -11.45
N CYS A 128 -4.93 -6.41 -11.12
CA CYS A 128 -5.44 -5.26 -11.86
C CYS A 128 -4.49 -4.05 -11.78
N THR A 129 -4.68 -3.10 -12.69
CA THR A 129 -4.10 -1.74 -12.61
C THR A 129 -5.07 -0.74 -12.00
N GLY A 130 -6.32 -1.13 -11.74
CA GLY A 130 -7.36 -0.25 -11.21
C GLY A 130 -8.63 -1.00 -10.82
N SER A 131 -9.60 -0.26 -10.30
CA SER A 131 -10.84 -0.82 -9.75
C SER A 131 -11.92 -1.14 -10.81
N ASN A 132 -11.70 -0.81 -12.09
CA ASN A 132 -12.64 -1.11 -13.15
C ASN A 132 -12.50 -2.56 -13.67
N SER A 133 -13.61 -3.17 -14.04
CA SER A 133 -13.69 -4.44 -14.78
C SER A 133 -12.83 -4.52 -16.05
N SER A 134 -12.43 -3.38 -16.63
CA SER A 134 -11.57 -3.28 -17.82
C SER A 134 -10.10 -2.94 -17.50
N GLN A 135 -9.71 -3.01 -16.24
CA GLN A 135 -8.34 -2.75 -15.78
C GLN A 135 -7.71 -4.02 -15.20
N CYS A 136 -8.16 -5.20 -15.63
CA CYS A 136 -7.58 -6.46 -15.22
C CYS A 136 -6.22 -6.70 -15.91
N ILE A 137 -5.27 -7.27 -15.18
CA ILE A 137 -4.00 -7.80 -15.69
C ILE A 137 -4.06 -9.32 -15.76
N ARG A 138 -4.57 -9.98 -14.71
CA ARG A 138 -4.76 -11.43 -14.68
C ARG A 138 -6.20 -11.77 -14.33
N CYS A 139 -6.67 -12.84 -14.94
CA CYS A 139 -8.04 -13.32 -14.78
C CYS A 139 -8.12 -14.50 -13.82
N PRO A 140 -9.19 -14.57 -13.02
CA PRO A 140 -9.51 -15.75 -12.23
C PRO A 140 -9.60 -17.01 -13.08
N SER A 141 -9.49 -18.18 -12.44
CA SER A 141 -9.57 -19.47 -13.13
C SER A 141 -10.87 -19.61 -13.91
N GLY A 142 -10.78 -20.13 -15.15
CA GLY A 142 -11.92 -20.30 -16.05
C GLY A 142 -12.30 -19.05 -16.86
N ARG A 143 -11.51 -17.98 -16.79
CA ARG A 143 -11.63 -16.78 -17.63
C ARG A 143 -10.32 -16.49 -18.37
N PHE A 144 -10.43 -15.79 -19.49
CA PHE A 144 -9.32 -15.38 -20.33
C PHE A 144 -9.22 -13.86 -20.36
N TRP A 145 -7.98 -13.36 -20.34
CA TRP A 145 -7.72 -11.94 -20.52
C TRP A 145 -7.97 -11.54 -21.98
N TYR A 146 -8.63 -10.40 -22.17
CA TYR A 146 -8.86 -9.78 -23.46
C TYR A 146 -9.03 -8.27 -23.27
N GLU A 147 -8.11 -7.47 -23.81
CA GLU A 147 -8.14 -5.99 -23.80
C GLU A 147 -8.45 -5.40 -22.41
N GLY A 148 -7.78 -5.90 -21.37
CA GLY A 148 -7.95 -5.44 -19.98
C GLY A 148 -9.18 -6.01 -19.26
N ARG A 149 -9.97 -6.89 -19.90
CA ARG A 149 -11.14 -7.54 -19.32
C ARG A 149 -10.95 -9.03 -19.17
N CYS A 150 -11.70 -9.61 -18.24
CA CYS A 150 -11.75 -11.05 -18.01
C CYS A 150 -13.07 -11.65 -18.48
N ILE A 151 -13.01 -12.35 -19.62
CA ILE A 151 -14.17 -12.93 -20.31
C ILE A 151 -14.15 -14.45 -20.25
N GLY A 152 -15.33 -15.09 -20.36
CA GLY A 152 -15.45 -16.55 -20.31
C GLY A 152 -15.19 -17.23 -21.65
N GLU A 153 -15.47 -16.53 -22.75
CA GLU A 153 -15.32 -17.03 -24.11
C GLU A 153 -14.61 -15.96 -24.95
N CYS A 154 -13.66 -16.37 -25.78
CA CYS A 154 -12.93 -15.44 -26.63
C CYS A 154 -13.81 -14.95 -27.80
N PRO A 155 -13.67 -13.68 -28.21
CA PRO A 155 -14.42 -13.15 -29.34
C PRO A 155 -14.01 -13.81 -30.65
N ALA A 156 -14.78 -13.56 -31.72
CA ALA A 156 -14.42 -14.01 -33.06
C ALA A 156 -13.00 -13.59 -33.44
N HIS A 157 -12.34 -14.38 -34.30
CA HIS A 157 -10.93 -14.21 -34.68
C HIS A 157 -9.93 -14.39 -33.54
N HIS A 158 -10.35 -14.91 -32.38
CA HIS A 158 -9.47 -15.24 -31.27
C HIS A 158 -9.71 -16.67 -30.79
N PHE A 159 -8.67 -17.28 -30.21
CA PHE A 159 -8.77 -18.57 -29.55
C PHE A 159 -8.29 -18.45 -28.10
N ALA A 160 -8.83 -19.32 -27.24
CA ALA A 160 -8.45 -19.38 -25.84
C ALA A 160 -7.10 -20.11 -25.66
N ASP A 161 -6.08 -19.40 -25.20
CA ASP A 161 -4.82 -20.00 -24.76
C ASP A 161 -4.91 -20.33 -23.26
N TYR A 162 -4.98 -21.63 -22.95
CA TYR A 162 -5.09 -22.11 -21.57
C TYR A 162 -3.78 -22.00 -20.77
N ASN A 163 -2.63 -21.92 -21.44
CA ASN A 163 -1.34 -21.78 -20.77
C ASN A 163 -1.14 -20.32 -20.31
N GLN A 164 -1.46 -19.37 -21.18
CA GLN A 164 -1.33 -17.94 -20.90
C GLN A 164 -2.58 -17.36 -20.20
N ARG A 165 -3.72 -18.06 -20.27
CA ARG A 165 -5.05 -17.60 -19.83
C ARG A 165 -5.44 -16.29 -20.49
N GLU A 166 -5.28 -16.24 -21.80
CA GLU A 166 -5.48 -15.06 -22.63
C GLU A 166 -6.16 -15.45 -23.96
N CYS A 167 -6.92 -14.52 -24.53
CA CYS A 167 -7.45 -14.65 -25.87
C CYS A 167 -6.41 -14.17 -26.89
N ILE A 168 -5.96 -15.09 -27.74
CA ILE A 168 -4.92 -14.82 -28.74
C ILE A 168 -5.55 -14.74 -30.12
N GLU A 169 -5.12 -13.75 -30.90
CA GLU A 169 -5.62 -13.53 -32.26
C GLU A 169 -5.26 -14.73 -33.17
N CYS A 170 -6.19 -15.09 -34.04
CA CYS A 170 -6.00 -16.13 -35.03
C CYS A 170 -4.99 -15.73 -36.12
N PRO A 171 -4.39 -16.71 -36.83
CA PRO A 171 -3.53 -16.41 -37.96
C PRO A 171 -4.24 -15.58 -39.05
N PRO A 172 -3.52 -14.75 -39.82
CA PRO A 172 -4.10 -13.93 -40.86
C PRO A 172 -4.98 -14.72 -41.84
N GLY A 173 -6.13 -14.16 -42.19
CA GLY A 173 -7.10 -14.79 -43.09
C GLY A 173 -7.99 -15.85 -42.45
N CYS A 174 -7.85 -16.09 -41.14
CA CYS A 174 -8.62 -17.08 -40.41
C CYS A 174 -9.81 -16.46 -39.65
N SER A 175 -11.00 -17.05 -39.78
CA SER A 175 -12.20 -16.65 -39.01
C SER A 175 -12.31 -17.39 -37.68
N GLU A 176 -12.01 -18.69 -37.66
CA GLU A 176 -11.96 -19.51 -36.45
C GLU A 176 -10.70 -20.39 -36.46
N CYS A 177 -9.97 -20.42 -35.35
CA CYS A 177 -8.75 -21.19 -35.22
C CYS A 177 -8.68 -21.97 -33.91
N ASN A 178 -7.86 -23.01 -33.90
CA ASN A 178 -7.38 -23.67 -32.70
C ASN A 178 -5.86 -23.56 -32.68
N ALA A 179 -5.34 -22.71 -31.80
CA ALA A 179 -3.93 -22.34 -31.77
C ALA A 179 -3.44 -21.85 -33.15
N SER A 180 -2.43 -22.52 -33.71
CA SER A 180 -1.86 -22.16 -35.01
C SER A 180 -2.60 -22.77 -36.21
N THR A 181 -3.63 -23.58 -35.97
CA THR A 181 -4.38 -24.27 -37.01
C THR A 181 -5.70 -23.56 -37.26
N CYS A 182 -5.88 -23.09 -38.48
CA CYS A 182 -7.12 -22.48 -38.91
C CYS A 182 -8.18 -23.54 -39.24
N ILE A 183 -9.38 -23.35 -38.71
CA ILE A 183 -10.55 -24.21 -38.91
C ILE A 183 -11.37 -23.69 -40.10
N SER A 184 -11.62 -22.38 -40.12
CA SER A 184 -12.36 -21.69 -41.19
C SER A 184 -11.65 -20.41 -41.60
N CYS A 185 -11.61 -20.15 -42.91
CA CYS A 185 -11.01 -18.92 -43.45
C CYS A 185 -12.06 -17.82 -43.66
N LEU A 186 -11.58 -16.58 -43.81
CA LEU A 186 -12.38 -15.47 -44.33
C LEU A 186 -12.78 -15.71 -45.79
N ASP A 187 -13.80 -14.99 -46.26
CA ASP A 187 -14.23 -15.03 -47.67
C ASP A 187 -13.03 -14.77 -48.60
N ASP A 188 -12.94 -15.53 -49.69
CA ASP A 188 -11.82 -15.58 -50.67
C ASP A 188 -10.50 -16.25 -50.24
N TRP A 189 -10.44 -16.82 -49.03
CA TRP A 189 -9.29 -17.57 -48.55
C TRP A 189 -9.56 -19.08 -48.49
N LYS A 190 -8.56 -19.90 -48.80
CA LYS A 190 -8.65 -21.37 -48.69
C LYS A 190 -7.62 -21.91 -47.71
N VAL A 191 -8.05 -22.85 -46.86
CA VAL A 191 -7.15 -23.54 -45.95
C VAL A 191 -6.23 -24.48 -46.74
N ASN A 192 -4.94 -24.42 -46.47
CA ASN A 192 -3.96 -25.33 -47.06
C ASN A 192 -3.75 -26.58 -46.20
N ILE A 193 -2.98 -27.54 -46.70
CA ILE A 193 -2.65 -28.79 -45.97
C ILE A 193 -1.89 -28.58 -44.65
N LYS A 194 -1.37 -27.36 -44.42
CA LYS A 194 -0.67 -26.97 -43.18
C LYS A 194 -1.61 -26.24 -42.21
N GLY A 195 -2.92 -26.19 -42.48
CA GLY A 195 -3.90 -25.52 -41.64
C GLY A 195 -3.77 -24.00 -41.62
N ARG A 196 -3.27 -23.37 -42.69
CA ARG A 196 -3.21 -21.90 -42.84
C ARG A 196 -4.05 -21.45 -44.01
N CYS A 197 -4.67 -20.29 -43.88
CA CYS A 197 -5.42 -19.66 -44.96
C CYS A 197 -4.46 -19.00 -45.95
N GLN A 198 -4.70 -19.16 -47.25
CA GLN A 198 -4.01 -18.45 -48.32
C GLN A 198 -5.03 -17.90 -49.33
N THR A 199 -4.77 -16.70 -49.85
CA THR A 199 -5.52 -16.12 -50.98
C THR A 199 -5.09 -16.80 -52.27
N GLN A 200 -5.95 -16.78 -53.30
CA GLN A 200 -5.61 -17.29 -54.63
C GLN A 200 -4.65 -16.37 -55.42
N THR A 201 -4.14 -15.29 -54.81
CA THR A 201 -3.19 -14.32 -55.39
C THR A 201 -1.83 -14.35 -54.70
N SER A 202 -1.25 -15.53 -54.48
CA SER A 202 0.21 -15.64 -54.37
C SER A 202 0.78 -15.80 -55.78
N ASP A 203 0.53 -14.80 -56.64
CA ASP A 203 1.34 -14.62 -57.83
C ASP A 203 2.71 -14.15 -57.37
N LYS A 204 3.70 -15.00 -57.67
CA LYS A 204 5.13 -14.71 -57.86
C LYS A 204 5.74 -13.59 -57.01
N CYS A 205 6.69 -13.97 -56.16
CA CYS A 205 7.77 -13.06 -55.78
C CYS A 205 8.37 -12.47 -57.06
N ASP A 206 8.20 -11.16 -57.25
CA ASP A 206 9.00 -10.37 -58.17
C ASP A 206 10.43 -10.40 -57.65
N VAL A 207 11.27 -11.25 -58.27
CA VAL A 207 12.71 -11.17 -58.11
C VAL A 207 13.13 -10.03 -59.02
N GLY A 208 13.22 -8.83 -58.45
CA GLY A 208 13.73 -7.65 -59.15
C GLY A 208 15.17 -7.90 -59.64
N GLU A 209 15.38 -7.64 -60.92
CA GLU A 209 16.69 -7.42 -61.56
C GLU A 209 17.36 -6.14 -61.04
#